data_AF-A0A955RM62-F1
#
_entry.id   AF-A0A955RM62-F1
#
_cell.length_a   1.000
_cell.length_b   1.000
_cell.length_c   1.000
_cell.angle_alpha   90.00
_cell.angle_beta   90.00
_cell.angle_gamma   90.00
#
_symmetry.space_group_name_H-M   'P 1'
#
loop_
_entity.id
_entity.type
_entity.pdbx_description
1 polymer ?
#
loop_
_entity_poly.entity_id
_entity_poly.type
_entity_poly.pdbx_seq_one_letter_code
_entity_poly.pdbx_strand_id
1 'polypeptide(L)'
;MPFSTYTTSFWVLEQIGFWDPWVTPEDYHLFFKAIFKFNDKVSAVPLFLKTLSDAAEGEGHWSTIKNNYLQSRRWAWGISDDGWVIKNFLKNFFRSSIRSKYITLHMLFDHIMGLSIAFLVLLGGVLPGFLNPDFNKDTAGALFPIVTGQFVQVTIFFLIVTIIFDFYLRPTPKDMPWWKNITRVLEWVVQPVAGFILTAIPGLEAQTRLVFGRYLEYYVTKKKGEGKEDEN
;
A
#
# COMPACT_ATOMS: atom_id res chain seq x y z
N MET A 1 -0.32 -0.17 -11.25
CA MET A 1 -1.63 -0.83 -11.43
C MET A 1 -2.72 0.18 -11.14
N PRO A 2 -3.95 0.03 -11.67
CA PRO A 2 -5.05 0.90 -11.24
C PRO A 2 -5.34 0.69 -9.74
N PHE A 3 -5.64 1.78 -9.05
CA PHE A 3 -6.06 1.78 -7.65
C PHE A 3 -7.25 2.73 -7.52
N SER A 4 -8.44 2.21 -7.20
CA SER A 4 -9.69 2.90 -6.86
C SER A 4 -10.28 3.87 -7.90
N THR A 5 -9.49 4.40 -8.85
CA THR A 5 -9.93 5.38 -9.84
C THR A 5 -9.28 5.04 -11.18
N TYR A 6 -10.05 4.40 -12.04
CA TYR A 6 -9.65 4.06 -13.40
C TYR A 6 -10.88 4.00 -14.30
N THR A 7 -10.64 4.03 -15.60
CA THR A 7 -11.65 3.71 -16.61
C THR A 7 -11.13 2.54 -17.44
N THR A 8 -12.04 1.71 -17.93
CA THR A 8 -11.73 0.59 -18.81
C THR A 8 -12.87 0.44 -19.82
N SER A 9 -12.58 -0.16 -20.97
CA SER A 9 -13.62 -0.39 -21.97
C SER A 9 -14.59 -1.47 -21.50
N PHE A 10 -15.88 -1.25 -21.76
CA PHE A 10 -16.92 -2.24 -21.46
C PHE A 10 -16.64 -3.59 -22.14
N TRP A 11 -16.10 -3.55 -23.37
CA TRP A 11 -15.69 -4.76 -24.08
C TRP A 11 -14.64 -5.58 -23.31
N VAL A 12 -13.62 -4.94 -22.72
CA VAL A 12 -12.62 -5.67 -21.92
C VAL A 12 -13.29 -6.34 -20.71
N LEU A 13 -14.22 -5.64 -20.04
CA LEU A 13 -14.96 -6.17 -18.87
C LEU A 13 -15.76 -7.42 -19.23
N GLU A 14 -16.51 -7.38 -20.33
CA GLU A 14 -17.29 -8.53 -20.80
C GLU A 14 -16.38 -9.71 -21.11
N GLN A 15 -15.24 -9.45 -21.75
CA GLN A 15 -14.29 -10.50 -22.09
C GLN A 15 -13.64 -11.17 -20.87
N ILE A 16 -13.40 -10.43 -19.80
CA ILE A 16 -12.80 -11.00 -18.59
C ILE A 16 -13.84 -11.52 -17.59
N GLY A 17 -15.13 -11.37 -17.88
CA GLY A 17 -16.21 -11.82 -16.99
C GLY A 17 -16.40 -10.93 -15.77
N PHE A 18 -16.30 -9.61 -15.94
CA PHE A 18 -16.56 -8.59 -14.91
C PHE A 18 -15.71 -8.73 -13.64
N TRP A 19 -16.05 -8.00 -12.57
CA TRP A 19 -15.38 -8.11 -11.27
C TRP A 19 -15.98 -9.26 -10.46
N ASP A 20 -15.17 -9.85 -9.57
CA ASP A 20 -15.56 -10.96 -8.71
C ASP A 20 -15.98 -10.41 -7.33
N PRO A 21 -17.28 -10.46 -6.94
CA PRO A 21 -17.77 -9.80 -5.72
C PRO A 21 -17.18 -10.31 -4.41
N TRP A 22 -16.64 -11.53 -4.42
CA TRP A 22 -16.00 -12.17 -3.25
C TRP A 22 -14.50 -11.87 -3.13
N VAL A 23 -13.90 -11.19 -4.12
CA VAL A 23 -12.50 -10.79 -4.09
C VAL A 23 -12.41 -9.37 -3.53
N THR A 24 -11.86 -9.24 -2.32
CA THR A 24 -11.67 -7.94 -1.65
C THR A 24 -10.76 -6.98 -2.41
N PRO A 25 -9.69 -7.41 -3.09
CA PRO A 25 -8.90 -6.54 -3.95
C PRO A 25 -9.38 -6.53 -5.42
N GLU A 26 -10.62 -6.10 -5.65
CA GLU A 26 -11.30 -6.25 -6.95
C GLU A 26 -10.59 -5.52 -8.10
N ASP A 27 -10.02 -4.34 -7.85
CA ASP A 27 -9.46 -3.46 -8.87
C ASP A 27 -8.26 -4.06 -9.61
N TYR A 28 -7.26 -4.54 -8.85
CA TYR A 28 -6.10 -5.15 -9.48
C TYR A 28 -6.38 -6.60 -9.86
N HIS A 29 -7.30 -7.30 -9.18
CA HIS A 29 -7.74 -8.63 -9.62
C HIS A 29 -8.29 -8.57 -11.05
N LEU A 30 -9.18 -7.60 -11.30
CA LEU A 30 -9.71 -7.30 -12.63
C LEU A 30 -8.58 -6.99 -13.63
N PHE A 31 -7.59 -6.21 -13.22
CA PHE A 31 -6.42 -5.91 -14.05
C PHE A 31 -5.61 -7.17 -14.41
N PHE A 32 -5.40 -8.11 -13.47
CA PHE A 32 -4.71 -9.36 -13.76
C PHE A 32 -5.54 -10.34 -14.60
N LYS A 33 -6.87 -10.38 -14.45
CA LYS A 33 -7.75 -11.09 -15.38
C LYS A 33 -7.52 -10.60 -16.81
N ALA A 34 -7.40 -9.28 -16.99
CA ALA A 34 -7.11 -8.69 -18.30
C ALA A 34 -5.69 -8.98 -18.79
N ILE A 35 -4.67 -8.86 -17.94
CA ILE A 35 -3.27 -9.20 -18.30
C ILE A 35 -3.14 -10.66 -18.72
N PHE A 36 -3.73 -11.60 -17.99
CA PHE A 36 -3.60 -13.02 -18.34
C PHE A 36 -4.38 -13.40 -19.59
N LYS A 37 -5.50 -12.70 -19.89
CA LYS A 37 -6.26 -12.93 -21.13
C LYS A 37 -5.61 -12.28 -22.35
N PHE A 38 -5.15 -11.03 -22.22
CA PHE A 38 -4.78 -10.16 -23.35
C PHE A 38 -3.30 -9.80 -23.41
N ASN A 39 -2.54 -10.07 -22.35
CA ASN A 39 -1.10 -9.85 -22.29
C ASN A 39 -0.77 -8.39 -22.61
N ASP A 40 0.12 -8.12 -23.58
CA ASP A 40 0.55 -6.76 -23.94
C ASP A 40 -0.53 -5.88 -24.57
N LYS A 41 -1.71 -6.43 -24.89
CA LYS A 41 -2.83 -5.63 -25.44
C LYS A 41 -3.56 -4.81 -24.39
N VAL A 42 -3.29 -5.04 -23.10
CA VAL A 42 -3.86 -4.26 -22.00
C VAL A 42 -2.74 -3.64 -21.18
N SER A 43 -2.89 -2.35 -20.88
CA SER A 43 -1.95 -1.58 -20.09
C SER A 43 -2.71 -0.60 -19.20
N ALA A 44 -2.24 -0.40 -17.97
CA ALA A 44 -2.61 0.77 -17.20
C ALA A 44 -1.84 1.97 -17.74
N VAL A 45 -2.55 3.03 -18.14
CA VAL A 45 -1.94 4.28 -18.59
C VAL A 45 -2.14 5.32 -17.48
N PRO A 46 -1.07 5.88 -16.90
CA PRO A 46 -1.19 6.88 -15.86
C PRO A 46 -1.76 8.18 -16.43
N LEU A 47 -2.73 8.75 -15.74
CA LEU A 47 -3.23 10.10 -16.00
C LEU A 47 -2.68 11.03 -14.93
N PHE A 48 -1.78 11.95 -15.31
CA PHE A 48 -1.10 12.87 -14.40
C PHE A 48 -1.99 14.08 -14.06
N LEU A 49 -3.12 13.80 -13.41
CA LEU A 49 -4.06 14.80 -12.93
C LEU A 49 -3.86 15.02 -11.43
N LYS A 50 -4.12 16.24 -10.96
CA LYS A 50 -4.14 16.54 -9.53
C LYS A 50 -5.36 15.85 -8.92
N THR A 51 -5.11 14.89 -8.05
CA THR A 51 -6.16 14.23 -7.26
C THR A 51 -6.16 14.80 -5.84
N LEU A 52 -7.35 14.94 -5.27
CA LEU A 52 -7.55 15.17 -3.85
C LEU A 52 -7.98 13.84 -3.26
N SER A 53 -7.25 13.38 -2.24
CA SER A 53 -7.58 12.17 -1.50
C SER A 53 -7.71 12.57 -0.04
N ASP A 54 -8.93 12.48 0.47
CA ASP A 54 -9.21 12.72 1.88
C ASP A 54 -9.01 11.44 2.68
N ALA A 55 -8.77 11.60 3.98
CA ALA A 55 -8.73 10.47 4.89
C ALA A 55 -10.08 9.74 4.89
N ALA A 56 -10.08 8.47 5.31
CA ALA A 56 -11.32 7.76 5.60
C ALA A 56 -11.99 8.33 6.87
N GLU A 57 -12.58 9.53 6.76
CA GLU A 57 -13.09 10.31 7.89
C GLU A 57 -14.29 9.64 8.57
N GLY A 58 -14.21 9.55 9.90
CA GLY A 58 -15.35 9.22 10.77
C GLY A 58 -15.90 10.46 11.48
N GLU A 59 -16.81 10.23 12.42
CA GLU A 59 -17.46 11.29 13.22
C GLU A 59 -16.47 12.09 14.10
N GLY A 60 -15.36 11.48 14.51
CA GLY A 60 -14.28 12.11 15.26
C GLY A 60 -12.89 11.50 15.01
N HIS A 61 -11.87 12.04 15.67
CA HIS A 61 -10.46 11.65 15.45
C HIS A 61 -10.21 10.16 15.64
N TRP A 62 -10.73 9.55 16.72
CA TRP A 62 -10.55 8.13 17.00
C TRP A 62 -11.25 7.24 15.96
N SER A 63 -12.45 7.61 15.51
CA SER A 63 -13.12 6.88 14.43
C SER A 63 -12.37 7.01 13.11
N THR A 64 -11.78 8.17 12.81
CA THR A 64 -10.95 8.36 11.61
C THR A 64 -9.70 7.50 11.67
N ILE A 65 -8.99 7.46 12.80
CA ILE A 65 -7.82 6.59 12.99
C ILE A 65 -8.22 5.11 12.80
N LYS A 66 -9.33 4.68 13.42
CA LYS A 66 -9.85 3.31 13.27
C LYS A 66 -10.22 3.00 11.82
N ASN A 67 -10.88 3.92 11.13
CA ASN A 67 -11.26 3.76 9.72
C ASN A 67 -10.04 3.61 8.82
N ASN A 68 -9.01 4.46 8.99
CA ASN A 68 -7.77 4.36 8.23
C ASN A 68 -7.02 3.05 8.54
N TYR A 69 -7.00 2.61 9.79
CA TYR A 69 -6.43 1.31 10.17
C TYR A 69 -7.13 0.15 9.43
N LEU A 70 -8.48 0.14 9.44
CA LEU A 70 -9.26 -0.89 8.76
C LEU A 70 -9.14 -0.82 7.24
N GLN A 71 -8.98 0.38 6.68
CA GLN A 71 -8.74 0.61 5.26
C GLN A 71 -7.37 0.04 4.84
N SER A 72 -6.30 0.37 5.56
CA SER A 72 -4.96 -0.18 5.31
C SER A 72 -4.91 -1.69 5.46
N ARG A 73 -5.63 -2.26 6.45
CA ARG A 73 -5.77 -3.71 6.60
C ARG A 73 -6.39 -4.35 5.37
N ARG A 74 -7.41 -3.71 4.79
CA ARG A 74 -8.08 -4.19 3.56
C ARG A 74 -7.15 -4.15 2.37
N TRP A 75 -6.36 -3.08 2.21
CA TRP A 75 -5.37 -3.00 1.15
C TRP A 75 -4.31 -4.10 1.27
N ALA A 76 -3.79 -4.33 2.47
CA ALA A 76 -2.83 -5.39 2.72
C ALA A 76 -3.42 -6.81 2.60
N TRP A 77 -4.74 -6.96 2.73
CA TRP A 77 -5.43 -8.21 2.44
C TRP A 77 -5.35 -8.62 0.96
N GLY A 78 -4.88 -7.73 0.08
CA GLY A 78 -4.61 -8.04 -1.32
C GLY A 78 -3.79 -9.32 -1.53
N ILE A 79 -2.83 -9.61 -0.65
CA ILE A 79 -2.05 -10.85 -0.68
C ILE A 79 -2.88 -12.14 -0.76
N SER A 80 -4.16 -12.11 -0.35
CA SER A 80 -5.09 -13.23 -0.51
C SER A 80 -5.32 -13.64 -1.97
N ASP A 81 -5.14 -12.74 -2.94
CA ASP A 81 -5.28 -12.99 -4.37
C ASP A 81 -4.00 -13.56 -5.01
N ASP A 82 -2.85 -13.50 -4.32
CA ASP A 82 -1.55 -13.92 -4.88
C ASP A 82 -1.58 -15.39 -5.30
N GLY A 83 -2.28 -16.25 -4.57
CA GLY A 83 -2.44 -17.66 -4.94
C GLY A 83 -3.13 -17.85 -6.29
N TRP A 84 -4.16 -17.05 -6.57
CA TRP A 84 -4.85 -17.06 -7.87
C TRP A 84 -3.94 -16.50 -8.97
N VAL A 85 -3.23 -15.41 -8.69
CA VAL A 85 -2.29 -14.80 -9.63
C VAL A 85 -1.16 -15.76 -9.98
N ILE A 86 -0.51 -16.39 -9.00
CA ILE A 86 0.57 -17.37 -9.20
C ILE A 86 0.08 -18.56 -10.02
N LYS A 87 -1.10 -19.10 -9.69
CA LYS A 87 -1.70 -20.21 -10.45
C LYS A 87 -1.88 -19.86 -11.93
N ASN A 88 -2.43 -18.68 -12.22
CA ASN A 88 -2.64 -18.23 -13.60
C ASN A 88 -1.34 -17.85 -14.30
N PHE A 89 -0.37 -17.32 -13.56
CA PHE A 89 0.96 -17.00 -14.05
C PHE A 89 1.69 -18.26 -14.52
N LEU A 90 1.70 -19.31 -13.69
CA LEU A 90 2.32 -20.60 -14.03
C LEU A 90 1.61 -21.25 -15.23
N LYS A 91 0.28 -21.25 -15.25
CA LYS A 91 -0.50 -21.80 -16.37
C LYS A 91 -0.21 -21.08 -17.69
N ASN A 92 0.00 -19.76 -17.66
CA ASN A 92 0.24 -18.94 -18.83
C ASN A 92 1.73 -18.62 -19.05
N PHE A 93 2.66 -19.25 -18.33
CA PHE A 93 4.05 -18.80 -18.24
C PHE A 93 4.76 -18.69 -19.61
N PHE A 94 4.60 -19.70 -20.46
CA PHE A 94 5.21 -19.71 -21.79
C PHE A 94 4.53 -18.78 -22.79
N ARG A 95 3.24 -18.46 -22.56
CA ARG A 95 2.45 -17.55 -23.40
C ARG A 95 2.61 -16.08 -22.98
N SER A 96 2.91 -15.83 -21.72
CA SER A 96 3.01 -14.50 -21.12
C SER A 96 4.22 -13.74 -21.65
N SER A 97 4.03 -12.45 -21.95
CA SER A 97 5.11 -11.58 -22.40
C SER A 97 6.08 -11.31 -21.27
N ILE A 98 7.23 -10.74 -21.61
CA ILE A 98 8.21 -10.31 -20.61
C ILE A 98 7.63 -9.23 -19.70
N ARG A 99 6.78 -8.36 -20.25
CA ARG A 99 6.10 -7.31 -19.49
C ARG A 99 5.09 -7.89 -18.51
N SER A 100 4.25 -8.83 -18.96
CA SER A 100 3.29 -9.51 -18.09
C SER A 100 4.00 -10.26 -16.95
N LYS A 101 5.13 -10.92 -17.25
CA LYS A 101 6.00 -11.55 -16.25
C LYS A 101 6.54 -10.55 -15.24
N TYR A 102 7.10 -9.44 -15.71
CA TYR A 102 7.63 -8.39 -14.85
C TYR A 102 6.56 -7.81 -13.92
N ILE A 103 5.39 -7.43 -14.47
CA ILE A 103 4.30 -6.86 -13.67
C ILE A 103 3.82 -7.85 -12.60
N THR A 104 3.69 -9.13 -12.97
CA THR A 104 3.26 -10.18 -12.05
C THR A 104 4.28 -10.39 -10.93
N LEU A 105 5.55 -10.56 -11.27
CA LEU A 105 6.62 -10.79 -10.29
C LEU A 105 6.83 -9.58 -9.39
N HIS A 106 6.73 -8.37 -9.95
CA HIS A 106 6.87 -7.13 -9.19
C HIS A 106 5.73 -6.98 -8.17
N MET A 107 4.50 -7.32 -8.53
CA MET A 107 3.37 -7.32 -7.60
C MET A 107 3.56 -8.27 -6.42
N LEU A 108 3.94 -9.52 -6.72
CA LEU A 108 4.20 -10.52 -5.69
C LEU A 108 5.33 -10.08 -4.76
N PHE A 109 6.38 -9.47 -5.33
CA PHE A 109 7.46 -8.87 -4.56
C PHE A 109 6.94 -7.74 -3.67
N ASP A 110 6.15 -6.81 -4.19
CA ASP A 110 5.62 -5.66 -3.44
C ASP A 110 4.69 -6.08 -2.30
N HIS A 111 3.83 -7.08 -2.48
CA HIS A 111 2.96 -7.59 -1.41
C HIS A 111 3.75 -8.17 -0.22
N ILE A 112 4.87 -8.85 -0.50
CA ILE A 112 5.73 -9.44 0.53
C ILE A 112 6.67 -8.39 1.14
N MET A 113 7.31 -7.60 0.28
CA MET A 113 8.36 -6.68 0.67
C MET A 113 7.82 -5.39 1.26
N GLY A 114 6.63 -4.93 0.85
CA GLY A 114 6.01 -3.73 1.40
C GLY A 114 5.86 -3.81 2.92
N LEU A 115 5.43 -4.97 3.44
CA LEU A 115 5.39 -5.22 4.88
C LEU A 115 6.80 -5.37 5.47
N SER A 116 7.64 -6.21 4.85
CA SER A 116 8.96 -6.56 5.37
C SER A 116 9.89 -5.35 5.51
N ILE A 117 9.89 -4.46 4.51
CA ILE A 117 10.71 -3.24 4.49
C ILE A 117 10.34 -2.31 5.65
N ALA A 118 9.05 -2.15 5.97
CA ALA A 118 8.62 -1.28 7.06
C ALA A 118 9.21 -1.74 8.42
N PHE A 119 9.23 -3.05 8.67
CA PHE A 119 9.85 -3.61 9.88
C PHE A 119 11.38 -3.56 9.83
N LEU A 120 12.00 -3.82 8.67
CA LEU A 120 13.45 -3.75 8.50
C LEU A 120 13.99 -2.33 8.73
N VAL A 121 13.31 -1.30 8.23
CA VAL A 121 13.74 0.09 8.39
C VAL A 121 13.67 0.53 9.85
N LEU A 122 12.63 0.11 10.59
CA LEU A 122 12.41 0.56 11.97
C LEU A 122 13.12 -0.29 13.02
N LEU A 123 13.18 -1.61 12.82
CA LEU A 123 13.72 -2.56 13.80
C LEU A 123 15.03 -3.20 13.37
N GLY A 124 15.34 -3.21 12.07
CA GLY A 124 16.46 -3.97 11.51
C GLY A 124 17.83 -3.53 12.03
N GLY A 125 18.01 -2.25 12.38
CA GLY A 125 19.24 -1.75 12.99
C GLY A 125 19.52 -2.31 14.39
N VAL A 126 18.47 -2.65 15.15
CA VAL A 126 18.57 -3.12 16.54
C VAL A 126 18.47 -4.65 16.63
N LEU A 127 17.82 -5.29 15.65
CA LEU A 127 17.46 -6.70 15.67
C LEU A 127 18.67 -7.63 15.92
N PRO A 128 19.82 -7.51 15.22
CA PRO A 128 20.93 -8.45 15.40
C PRO A 128 21.55 -8.41 16.79
N GLY A 129 21.78 -7.22 17.35
CA GLY A 129 22.31 -7.05 18.71
C GLY A 129 21.33 -7.48 19.79
N PHE A 130 20.02 -7.39 19.52
CA PHE A 130 18.98 -7.91 20.42
C PHE A 130 18.93 -9.44 20.41
N LEU A 131 19.00 -10.06 19.23
CA LEU A 131 18.94 -11.53 19.08
C LEU A 131 20.23 -12.23 19.50
N ASN A 132 21.38 -11.58 19.29
CA ASN A 132 22.69 -12.08 19.67
C ASN A 132 23.52 -10.93 20.27
N PRO A 133 23.57 -10.78 21.61
CA PRO A 133 24.36 -9.73 22.26
C PRO A 133 25.86 -9.77 21.93
N ASP A 134 26.41 -10.94 21.61
CA ASP A 134 27.82 -11.07 21.23
C ASP A 134 28.12 -10.51 19.84
N PHE A 135 27.10 -10.34 18.98
CA PHE A 135 27.25 -9.69 17.68
C PHE A 135 27.86 -8.29 17.80
N ASN A 136 27.50 -7.54 18.84
CA ASN A 136 28.00 -6.19 19.08
C ASN A 136 29.50 -6.14 19.43
N LYS A 137 30.10 -7.28 19.78
CA LYS A 137 31.54 -7.40 20.08
C LYS A 137 32.37 -7.69 18.83
N ASP A 138 31.73 -8.18 17.77
CA ASP A 138 32.38 -8.46 16.50
C ASP A 138 32.58 -7.19 15.66
N THR A 139 33.56 -7.22 14.77
CA THR A 139 33.78 -6.16 13.77
C THR A 139 32.54 -5.93 12.90
N ALA A 140 31.80 -7.00 12.58
CA ALA A 140 30.54 -6.89 11.86
C ALA A 140 29.49 -6.09 12.65
N GLY A 141 29.34 -6.32 13.95
CA GLY A 141 28.41 -5.56 14.79
C GLY A 141 28.83 -4.12 15.00
N ALA A 142 30.13 -3.83 15.05
CA ALA A 142 30.61 -2.45 15.07
C ALA A 142 30.34 -1.70 13.76
N LEU A 143 30.44 -2.37 12.61
CA LEU A 143 30.17 -1.78 11.29
C LEU A 143 28.67 -1.68 10.96
N PHE A 144 27.84 -2.53 11.55
CA PHE A 144 26.43 -2.66 11.19
C PHE A 144 25.61 -1.35 11.39
N PRO A 145 25.72 -0.63 12.53
CA PRO A 145 25.08 0.68 12.69
C PRO A 145 25.58 1.73 11.69
N ILE A 146 26.84 1.66 11.28
CA ILE A 146 27.44 2.60 10.32
C ILE A 146 26.81 2.40 8.94
N VAL A 147 26.77 1.15 8.47
CA VAL A 147 26.20 0.79 7.16
C VAL A 147 24.70 1.04 7.14
N THR A 148 23.96 0.63 8.18
CA THR A 148 22.52 0.90 8.27
C THR A 148 22.21 2.39 8.37
N GLY A 149 23.04 3.16 9.08
CA GLY A 149 22.96 4.61 9.14
C GLY A 149 23.11 5.29 7.78
N GLN A 150 24.00 4.79 6.92
CA GLN A 150 24.14 5.30 5.54
C GLN A 150 22.87 5.08 4.71
N PHE A 151 22.23 3.90 4.82
CA PHE A 151 20.95 3.66 4.15
C PHE A 151 19.88 4.64 4.65
N VAL A 152 19.78 4.84 5.97
CA VAL A 152 18.84 5.81 6.56
C VAL A 152 19.11 7.23 6.07
N GLN A 153 20.37 7.66 5.96
CA GLN A 153 20.73 8.97 5.42
C GLN A 153 20.27 9.14 3.97
N VAL A 154 20.48 8.13 3.12
CA VAL A 154 19.98 8.12 1.74
C VAL A 154 18.45 8.18 1.72
N THR A 155 17.77 7.43 2.58
CA THR A 155 16.31 7.48 2.73
C THR A 155 15.83 8.87 3.15
N ILE A 156 16.48 9.52 4.11
CA ILE A 156 16.14 10.88 4.56
C ILE A 156 16.34 11.88 3.41
N PHE A 157 17.40 11.76 2.62
CA PHE A 157 17.61 12.62 1.46
C PHE A 157 16.44 12.50 0.46
N PHE A 158 16.04 11.28 0.08
CA PHE A 158 14.90 11.09 -0.81
C PHE A 158 13.57 11.53 -0.17
N LEU A 159 13.40 11.36 1.14
CA LEU A 159 12.24 11.86 1.87
C LEU A 159 12.13 13.39 1.76
N ILE A 160 13.24 14.12 1.93
CA ILE A 160 13.29 15.57 1.75
C ILE A 160 12.90 15.96 0.31
N VAL A 161 13.43 15.24 -0.69
CA VAL A 161 13.06 15.45 -2.09
C VAL A 161 11.55 15.25 -2.30
N THR A 162 10.96 14.19 -1.73
CA THR A 162 9.51 13.93 -1.79
C THR A 162 8.71 15.03 -1.10
N ILE A 163 9.15 15.53 0.05
CA ILE A 163 8.50 16.65 0.75
C ILE A 163 8.45 17.89 -0.16
N ILE A 164 9.57 18.23 -0.80
CA ILE A 164 9.64 19.37 -1.73
C ILE A 164 8.65 19.19 -2.89
N PHE A 165 8.58 17.98 -3.47
CA PHE A 165 7.60 17.69 -4.53
C PHE A 165 6.14 17.75 -4.05
N ASP A 166 5.81 17.28 -2.85
CA ASP A 166 4.46 17.44 -2.28
C ASP A 166 4.09 18.92 -2.13
N PHE A 167 5.02 19.76 -1.64
CA PHE A 167 4.78 21.20 -1.55
C PHE A 167 4.51 21.86 -2.90
N TYR A 168 5.18 21.40 -3.96
CA TYR A 168 5.01 21.96 -5.30
C TYR A 168 3.77 21.43 -6.04
N LEU A 169 3.48 20.13 -5.92
CA LEU A 169 2.43 19.46 -6.70
C LEU A 169 1.07 19.49 -6.02
N ARG A 170 1.02 19.48 -4.68
CA ARG A 170 -0.24 19.42 -3.94
C ARG A 170 -1.06 20.69 -4.18
N PRO A 171 -2.31 20.58 -4.66
CA PRO A 171 -3.19 21.73 -4.75
C PRO A 171 -3.48 22.31 -3.36
N THR A 172 -3.16 23.58 -3.15
CA THR A 172 -3.51 24.31 -1.92
C THR A 172 -4.83 25.05 -2.10
N PRO A 173 -5.80 24.87 -1.17
CA PRO A 173 -7.01 25.70 -1.16
C PRO A 173 -6.66 27.18 -1.04
N LYS A 174 -7.36 28.05 -1.78
CA LYS A 174 -7.09 29.49 -1.80
C LYS A 174 -7.21 30.14 -0.41
N ASP A 175 -8.10 29.60 0.44
CA ASP A 175 -8.41 30.15 1.77
C ASP A 175 -7.71 29.39 2.91
N MET A 176 -6.60 28.69 2.61
CA MET A 176 -5.85 27.95 3.63
C MET A 176 -5.09 28.90 4.55
N PRO A 177 -5.30 28.85 5.88
CA PRO A 177 -4.54 29.67 6.82
C PRO A 177 -3.08 29.25 6.88
N TRP A 178 -2.17 30.22 7.08
CA TRP A 178 -0.72 30.02 7.01
C TRP A 178 -0.18 28.93 7.96
N TRP A 179 -0.81 28.75 9.14
CA TRP A 179 -0.39 27.74 10.11
C TRP A 179 -0.59 26.30 9.61
N LYS A 180 -1.48 26.06 8.62
CA LYS A 180 -1.63 24.73 8.01
C LYS A 180 -0.39 24.32 7.20
N ASN A 181 0.47 25.26 6.78
CA ASN A 181 1.75 24.89 6.19
C ASN A 181 2.70 24.28 7.23
N ILE A 182 2.61 24.69 8.50
CA ILE A 182 3.38 24.09 9.58
C ILE A 182 2.85 22.67 9.84
N THR A 183 1.52 22.47 9.88
CA THR A 183 0.96 21.13 10.06
C THR A 183 1.35 20.18 8.93
N ARG A 184 1.42 20.66 7.68
CA ARG A 184 1.93 19.87 6.54
C ARG A 184 3.37 19.38 6.74
N VAL A 185 4.26 20.20 7.30
CA VAL A 185 5.63 19.75 7.61
C VAL A 185 5.62 18.76 8.77
N LEU A 186 4.82 19.02 9.81
CA LEU A 186 4.69 18.11 10.96
C LEU A 186 4.12 16.75 10.56
N GLU A 187 3.21 16.69 9.58
CA GLU A 187 2.70 15.43 9.02
C GLU A 187 3.84 14.52 8.57
N TRP A 188 4.85 15.07 7.87
CA TRP A 188 6.03 14.32 7.42
C TRP A 188 6.93 13.85 8.56
N VAL A 189 7.06 14.63 9.63
CA VAL A 189 7.82 14.21 10.82
C VAL A 189 7.13 13.05 11.54
N VAL A 190 5.79 13.04 11.56
CA VAL A 190 4.98 11.99 12.19
C VAL A 190 4.84 10.76 11.28
N GLN A 191 5.06 10.88 9.97
CA GLN A 191 4.87 9.80 8.99
C GLN A 191 5.55 8.47 9.36
N PRO A 192 6.81 8.39 9.84
CA PRO A 192 7.43 7.10 10.16
C PRO A 192 6.65 6.33 11.23
N VAL A 193 6.16 7.02 12.25
CA VAL A 193 5.37 6.43 13.34
C VAL A 193 3.95 6.12 12.86
N ALA A 194 3.31 7.07 12.17
CA ALA A 194 1.96 6.88 11.66
C ALA A 194 1.89 5.75 10.61
N GLY A 195 2.83 5.70 9.67
CA GLY A 195 2.92 4.64 8.67
C GLY A 195 3.21 3.27 9.28
N PHE A 196 4.01 3.20 10.35
CA PHE A 196 4.18 1.94 11.07
C PHE A 196 2.87 1.47 11.71
N ILE A 197 2.21 2.35 12.47
CA ILE A 197 1.00 2.00 13.23
C ILE A 197 -0.22 1.78 12.32
N LEU A 198 -0.36 2.58 11.26
CA LEU A 198 -1.54 2.62 10.40
C LEU A 198 -1.34 1.93 9.05
N THR A 199 -0.15 1.42 8.74
CA THR A 199 0.10 0.64 7.51
C THR A 199 0.78 -0.69 7.82
N ALA A 200 1.92 -0.68 8.50
CA ALA A 200 2.69 -1.91 8.76
C ALA A 200 1.97 -2.87 9.73
N ILE A 201 1.45 -2.37 10.86
CA ILE A 201 0.71 -3.21 11.81
C ILE A 201 -0.56 -3.81 11.18
N PRO A 202 -1.44 -3.04 10.51
CA PRO A 202 -2.58 -3.59 9.78
C PRO A 202 -2.18 -4.62 8.73
N GLY A 203 -1.06 -4.39 8.04
CA GLY A 203 -0.55 -5.34 7.05
C GLY A 203 -0.11 -6.66 7.67
N LEU A 204 0.58 -6.60 8.81
CA LEU A 204 0.94 -7.79 9.58
C LEU A 204 -0.32 -8.51 10.08
N GLU A 205 -1.32 -7.77 10.58
CA GLU A 205 -2.60 -8.34 11.00
C GLU A 205 -3.28 -9.08 9.84
N ALA A 206 -3.35 -8.46 8.65
CA ALA A 206 -3.94 -9.05 7.46
C ALA A 206 -3.24 -10.36 7.04
N GLN A 207 -1.91 -10.35 6.93
CA GLN A 207 -1.14 -11.54 6.56
C GLN A 207 -1.27 -12.65 7.60
N THR A 208 -1.20 -12.31 8.89
CA THR A 208 -1.32 -13.27 10.00
C THR A 208 -2.70 -13.91 10.03
N ARG A 209 -3.77 -13.12 9.85
CA ARG A 209 -5.14 -13.62 9.73
C ARG A 209 -5.29 -14.62 8.60
N LEU A 210 -4.69 -14.35 7.44
CA LEU A 210 -4.72 -15.27 6.30
C LEU A 210 -4.02 -16.59 6.61
N VAL A 211 -2.85 -16.56 7.26
CA VAL A 211 -2.12 -17.77 7.71
C VAL A 211 -2.96 -18.63 8.64
N PHE A 212 -3.74 -18.02 9.53
CA PHE A 212 -4.62 -18.73 10.46
C PHE A 212 -6.04 -18.97 9.93
N GLY A 213 -6.32 -18.72 8.64
CA GLY A 213 -7.64 -18.95 8.04
C GLY A 213 -8.76 -18.03 8.57
N ARG A 214 -8.42 -16.90 9.19
CA ARG A 214 -9.37 -15.91 9.72
C ARG A 214 -9.67 -14.84 8.66
N TYR A 215 -10.49 -15.20 7.68
CA TYR A 215 -10.84 -14.31 6.56
C TYR A 215 -11.46 -12.98 7.03
N LEU A 216 -11.21 -11.91 6.28
CA LEU A 216 -11.86 -10.62 6.51
C LEU A 216 -13.30 -10.66 6.00
N GLU A 217 -14.23 -10.24 6.85
CA GLU A 217 -15.58 -9.87 6.40
C GLU A 217 -15.54 -8.47 5.76
N TYR A 218 -16.39 -8.26 4.76
CA TYR A 218 -16.50 -6.97 4.10
C TYR A 218 -17.01 -5.92 5.10
N TYR A 219 -16.15 -4.97 5.46
CA TYR A 219 -16.49 -3.89 6.40
C TYR A 219 -16.81 -2.61 5.61
N VAL A 220 -18.02 -2.09 5.71
CA VAL A 220 -18.33 -0.77 5.14
C VAL A 220 -17.79 0.31 6.08
N THR A 221 -16.86 1.13 5.59
CA THR A 221 -16.31 2.23 6.36
C THR A 221 -17.38 3.29 6.53
N LYS A 222 -17.90 3.47 7.75
CA LYS A 222 -18.87 4.52 8.06
C LYS A 222 -18.25 5.89 7.76
N LYS A 223 -18.83 6.62 6.81
CA LYS A 223 -18.36 7.95 6.43
C LYS A 223 -19.10 9.01 7.23
N LYS A 224 -18.42 10.13 7.48
CA LYS A 224 -19.04 11.32 8.06
C LYS A 224 -20.19 11.79 7.16
N GLY A 225 -21.43 11.65 7.62
CA GLY A 225 -22.64 12.11 6.95
C GLY A 225 -23.71 11.05 6.65
N GLU A 226 -23.37 9.76 6.66
CA GLU A 226 -24.33 8.68 6.32
C GLU A 226 -25.38 8.41 7.42
N GLY A 227 -25.23 8.98 8.62
CA GLY A 227 -26.20 8.83 9.71
C GLY A 227 -27.47 9.69 9.60
N LYS A 228 -27.77 10.29 8.43
CA LYS A 228 -28.96 11.13 8.22
C LYS A 228 -29.87 10.72 7.08
N GLU A 229 -29.51 9.71 6.27
CA GLU A 229 -30.30 9.33 5.09
C GLU A 229 -31.12 8.04 5.27
N ASP A 230 -30.89 7.25 6.34
CA ASP A 230 -31.62 6.00 6.59
C ASP A 230 -32.84 6.15 7.54
N GLU A 231 -33.22 7.38 7.89
CA GLU A 231 -34.45 7.70 8.64
C GLU A 231 -35.34 8.62 7.79
N ASN A 232 -35.99 8.09 6.75
CA ASN A 232 -37.26 8.59 6.18
C ASN A 232 -37.94 7.54 5.30
#